data_AF-A0A8C8VWC0-F1
#
_entry.id   AF-A0A8C8VWC0-F1
#
_cell.length_a   1.000
_cell.length_b   1.000
_cell.length_c   1.000
_cell.angle_alpha   90.00
_cell.angle_beta   90.00
_cell.angle_gamma   90.00
#
_symmetry.space_group_name_H-M   'P 1'
#
loop_
_entity.id
_entity.type
_entity.pdbx_description
1 polymer ?
#
loop_
_entity_poly.entity_id
_entity_poly.type
_entity_poly.pdbx_seq_one_letter_code
_entity_poly.pdbx_strand_id
1 'polypeptide(L)'
;MVTLPRQCVLWGCLLTAVHLGQCNTCTDKQYVFNGQCCDLCQPGMRLVNHCTDVTKTQCLLCNSGEYMNTWNRESRCYQHTHCESNEGLQVEKEGTSDTDTICACKKGLHCTSKECRRCVLHTSCGPGFGVKQMATGTDDTVCEPCPAGFFSNESSTFEKCHPWTRFAAPDASPTGHSPRDGRPHHRLRALVFLHQKGDQGTRG
;
A
#
# COMPACT_ATOMS: atom_id res chain seq x y z
N MET A 1 -11.12 -51.86 -76.56
CA MET A 1 -12.46 -51.27 -76.39
C MET A 1 -12.28 -49.85 -75.89
N VAL A 2 -12.74 -48.91 -76.73
CA VAL A 2 -13.07 -47.49 -76.52
C VAL A 2 -11.99 -46.54 -75.98
N THR A 3 -11.50 -45.73 -76.93
CA THR A 3 -10.74 -44.47 -76.86
C THR A 3 -11.64 -43.24 -76.64
N LEU A 4 -11.03 -42.15 -76.13
CA LEU A 4 -11.58 -40.86 -75.64
C LEU A 4 -12.58 -40.08 -76.55
N PRO A 5 -13.20 -38.99 -76.04
CA PRO A 5 -12.63 -37.67 -76.41
C PRO A 5 -12.53 -36.64 -75.26
N ARG A 6 -11.43 -35.88 -75.29
CA ARG A 6 -11.28 -34.56 -74.66
C ARG A 6 -12.24 -33.58 -75.35
N GLN A 7 -13.07 -32.84 -74.59
CA GLN A 7 -13.49 -31.45 -74.85
C GLN A 7 -13.88 -30.83 -73.49
N CYS A 8 -13.04 -29.97 -72.93
CA CYS A 8 -13.15 -28.51 -73.00
C CYS A 8 -14.29 -27.96 -72.12
N VAL A 9 -13.85 -27.34 -71.01
CA VAL A 9 -14.21 -25.99 -70.53
C VAL A 9 -15.71 -25.70 -70.35
N LEU A 10 -16.03 -25.17 -69.16
CA LEU A 10 -17.28 -24.50 -68.72
C LEU A 10 -18.25 -25.41 -67.96
N TRP A 11 -18.07 -25.49 -66.63
CA TRP A 11 -19.16 -25.21 -65.69
C TRP A 11 -18.67 -25.31 -64.23
N GLY A 12 -19.11 -24.34 -63.42
CA GLY A 12 -19.07 -24.45 -61.97
C GLY A 12 -18.21 -23.40 -61.26
N CYS A 13 -18.55 -22.12 -61.43
CA CYS A 13 -18.33 -21.13 -60.37
C CYS A 13 -18.80 -21.72 -59.04
N LEU A 14 -17.89 -21.82 -58.06
CA LEU A 14 -18.17 -21.62 -56.64
C LEU A 14 -16.82 -21.41 -55.96
N LEU A 15 -16.23 -20.24 -56.26
CA LEU A 15 -15.52 -19.50 -55.24
C LEU A 15 -16.54 -19.27 -54.13
N THR A 16 -16.60 -20.16 -53.14
CA THR A 16 -17.21 -19.82 -51.87
C THR A 16 -16.31 -18.74 -51.30
N ALA A 17 -16.58 -17.50 -51.69
CA ALA A 17 -16.24 -16.36 -50.86
C ALA A 17 -16.87 -16.69 -49.52
N VAL A 18 -16.06 -17.23 -48.61
CA VAL A 18 -16.33 -17.16 -47.20
C VAL A 18 -16.45 -15.67 -46.98
N HIS A 19 -17.69 -15.19 -46.94
CA HIS A 19 -17.97 -13.85 -46.51
C HIS A 19 -17.38 -13.83 -45.12
N LEU A 20 -16.18 -13.26 -44.97
CA LEU A 20 -15.71 -12.83 -43.67
C LEU A 20 -16.81 -11.89 -43.24
N GLY A 21 -17.73 -12.40 -42.40
CA GLY A 21 -18.69 -11.58 -41.71
C GLY A 21 -17.85 -10.49 -41.11
N GLN A 22 -18.10 -9.26 -41.54
CA GLN A 22 -17.39 -8.11 -41.01
C GLN A 22 -17.56 -8.18 -39.51
N CYS A 23 -16.49 -8.58 -38.82
CA CYS A 23 -16.42 -8.46 -37.39
C CYS A 23 -16.47 -6.95 -37.18
N ASN A 24 -17.61 -6.42 -36.74
CA ASN A 24 -17.70 -5.04 -36.31
C ASN A 24 -16.80 -4.92 -35.07
N THR A 25 -15.51 -4.71 -35.30
CA THR A 25 -14.54 -4.50 -34.24
C THR A 25 -14.76 -3.08 -33.74
N CYS A 26 -15.46 -2.96 -32.61
CA CYS A 26 -15.62 -1.69 -31.94
C CYS A 26 -14.27 -1.17 -31.44
N THR A 27 -14.16 0.14 -31.26
CA THR A 27 -12.96 0.76 -30.68
C THR A 27 -12.83 0.47 -29.19
N ASP A 28 -11.67 0.74 -28.58
CA ASP A 28 -11.40 0.48 -27.16
C ASP A 28 -12.37 1.16 -26.18
N LYS A 29 -13.06 2.23 -26.62
CA LYS A 29 -14.03 2.99 -25.83
C LYS A 29 -15.48 2.68 -26.21
N GLN A 30 -15.69 1.55 -26.88
CA GLN A 30 -16.99 1.10 -27.36
C GLN A 30 -17.23 -0.35 -26.99
N TYR A 31 -18.49 -0.76 -27.00
CA TYR A 31 -18.91 -2.14 -26.75
C TYR A 31 -20.01 -2.54 -27.73
N VAL A 32 -20.08 -3.84 -28.04
CA VAL A 32 -21.14 -4.36 -28.89
C VAL A 32 -22.43 -4.50 -28.06
N PHE A 33 -23.52 -3.93 -28.57
CA PHE A 33 -24.87 -4.13 -28.05
C PHE A 33 -25.85 -4.20 -29.23
N ASN A 34 -26.72 -5.21 -29.27
CA ASN A 34 -27.65 -5.44 -30.38
C ASN A 34 -27.01 -5.39 -31.79
N GLY A 35 -25.78 -5.90 -31.94
CA GLY A 35 -25.08 -5.99 -33.22
C GLY A 35 -24.43 -4.68 -33.72
N GLN A 36 -24.52 -3.59 -32.95
CA GLN A 36 -23.87 -2.30 -33.24
C GLN A 36 -22.87 -1.91 -32.14
N CYS A 37 -21.96 -1.00 -32.48
CA CYS A 37 -21.00 -0.45 -31.52
C CYS A 37 -21.59 0.74 -30.78
N CYS A 38 -21.75 0.62 -29.47
CA CYS A 38 -22.17 1.67 -28.57
C CYS A 38 -20.96 2.26 -27.82
N ASP A 39 -20.98 3.57 -27.56
CA ASP A 39 -19.96 4.22 -26.73
C ASP A 39 -20.07 3.79 -25.26
N LEU A 40 -18.95 3.53 -24.61
CA LEU A 40 -18.89 3.33 -23.15
C LEU A 40 -19.13 4.65 -22.42
N CYS A 41 -19.62 4.57 -21.19
CA CYS A 41 -19.69 5.71 -20.30
C CYS A 41 -18.30 6.09 -19.80
N GLN A 42 -18.03 7.39 -19.72
CA GLN A 42 -16.76 7.92 -19.25
C GLN A 42 -16.59 7.65 -17.74
N PRO A 43 -15.34 7.64 -17.22
CA PRO A 43 -15.11 7.73 -15.79
C PRO A 43 -15.91 8.90 -15.19
N GLY A 44 -16.49 8.70 -14.01
CA GLY A 44 -17.44 9.64 -13.43
C GLY A 44 -18.91 9.31 -13.68
N MET A 45 -19.21 8.41 -14.63
CA MET A 45 -20.57 8.17 -15.10
C MET A 45 -20.94 6.68 -15.13
N ARG A 46 -22.22 6.40 -14.92
CA ARG A 46 -22.85 5.08 -15.09
C ARG A 46 -23.79 5.06 -16.28
N LEU A 47 -24.01 3.88 -16.82
CA LEU A 47 -24.96 3.62 -17.89
C LEU A 47 -26.41 3.72 -17.38
N VAL A 48 -27.24 4.45 -18.11
CA VAL A 48 -28.69 4.51 -17.88
C VAL A 48 -29.42 3.76 -18.98
N ASN A 49 -29.14 4.08 -20.24
CA ASN A 49 -29.73 3.41 -21.40
C ASN A 49 -28.64 3.09 -22.43
N HIS A 50 -28.74 1.90 -23.01
CA HIS A 50 -27.89 1.50 -24.13
C HIS A 50 -28.15 2.37 -25.37
N CYS A 51 -27.21 2.38 -26.30
CA CYS A 51 -27.44 3.00 -27.60
C CYS A 51 -28.49 2.23 -28.41
N THR A 52 -29.14 2.93 -29.33
CA THR A 52 -30.02 2.37 -30.36
C THR A 52 -29.52 2.85 -31.71
N ASP A 53 -30.15 2.40 -32.80
CA ASP A 53 -29.78 2.81 -34.17
C ASP A 53 -29.83 4.33 -34.39
N VAL A 54 -30.57 5.06 -33.55
CA VAL A 54 -30.76 6.52 -33.65
C VAL A 54 -30.30 7.30 -32.41
N THR A 55 -30.15 6.65 -31.25
CA THR A 55 -29.73 7.31 -30.01
C THR A 55 -28.39 6.82 -29.52
N LYS A 56 -27.51 7.74 -29.13
CA LYS A 56 -26.25 7.40 -28.46
C LYS A 56 -26.50 6.78 -27.07
N THR A 57 -25.48 6.11 -26.54
CA THR A 57 -25.46 5.64 -25.16
C THR A 57 -25.78 6.78 -24.19
N GLN A 58 -26.70 6.55 -23.27
CA GLN A 58 -27.06 7.53 -22.25
C GLN A 58 -26.36 7.19 -20.95
N CYS A 59 -25.55 8.13 -20.48
CA CYS A 59 -24.79 8.03 -19.25
C CYS A 59 -25.22 9.13 -18.27
N LEU A 60 -25.15 8.84 -16.98
CA LEU A 60 -25.45 9.77 -15.91
C LEU A 60 -24.29 9.82 -14.93
N LEU A 61 -24.02 11.00 -14.35
CA LEU A 61 -23.00 11.15 -13.32
C LEU A 61 -23.28 10.24 -12.12
N CYS A 62 -22.22 9.72 -11.50
CA CYS A 62 -22.33 9.04 -10.20
C CYS A 62 -22.91 9.99 -9.15
N ASN A 63 -23.64 9.45 -8.18
CA ASN A 63 -24.18 10.26 -7.09
C ASN A 63 -23.08 10.65 -6.10
N SER A 64 -23.41 11.56 -5.17
CA SER A 64 -22.52 11.84 -4.03
C SER A 64 -22.29 10.57 -3.20
N GLY A 65 -21.03 10.30 -2.83
CA GLY A 65 -20.63 9.07 -2.17
C GLY A 65 -20.33 7.90 -3.11
N GLU A 66 -20.39 8.12 -4.43
CA GLU A 66 -20.12 7.09 -5.43
C GLU A 66 -19.07 7.53 -6.46
N TYR A 67 -18.36 6.56 -7.04
CA TYR A 67 -17.40 6.79 -8.11
C TYR A 67 -17.37 5.70 -9.18
N MET A 68 -16.77 6.03 -10.33
CA MET A 68 -16.49 5.11 -11.42
C MET A 68 -15.20 5.52 -12.12
N ASN A 69 -14.13 4.73 -11.96
CA ASN A 69 -12.79 5.08 -12.42
C ASN A 69 -12.44 4.59 -13.83
N THR A 70 -13.37 3.94 -14.53
CA THR A 70 -13.13 3.31 -15.83
C THR A 70 -14.18 3.67 -16.87
N TRP A 71 -13.81 3.50 -18.14
CA TRP A 71 -14.77 3.50 -19.24
C TRP A 71 -15.64 2.25 -19.11
N ASN A 72 -16.93 2.42 -18.88
CA ASN A 72 -17.76 1.34 -18.35
C ASN A 72 -19.13 1.24 -19.03
N ARG A 73 -19.81 0.13 -18.74
CA ARG A 73 -21.21 -0.13 -19.11
C ARG A 73 -22.06 -0.47 -17.87
N GLU A 74 -21.56 -0.09 -16.69
CA GLU A 74 -22.16 -0.46 -15.41
C GLU A 74 -23.38 0.41 -15.14
N SER A 75 -24.45 -0.20 -14.63
CA SER A 75 -25.68 0.52 -14.28
C SER A 75 -25.60 1.22 -12.92
N ARG A 76 -24.54 0.94 -12.15
CA ARG A 76 -24.31 1.44 -10.79
C ARG A 76 -22.85 1.86 -10.64
N CYS A 77 -22.63 2.91 -9.85
CA CYS A 77 -21.30 3.33 -9.47
C CYS A 77 -20.84 2.55 -8.22
N TYR A 78 -19.53 2.55 -7.98
CA TYR A 78 -18.96 1.99 -6.75
C TYR A 78 -19.15 2.98 -5.60
N GLN A 79 -19.35 2.49 -4.38
CA GLN A 79 -19.40 3.33 -3.19
C GLN A 79 -17.99 3.77 -2.82
N HIS A 80 -17.84 5.02 -2.35
CA HIS A 80 -16.58 5.50 -1.83
C HIS A 80 -16.11 4.69 -0.62
N THR A 81 -14.81 4.47 -0.54
CA THR A 81 -14.18 3.87 0.64
C THR A 81 -14.43 4.75 1.86
N HIS A 82 -14.94 4.13 2.93
CA HIS A 82 -15.17 4.82 4.20
C HIS A 82 -13.96 4.66 5.11
N CYS A 83 -13.36 5.78 5.54
CA CYS A 83 -12.22 5.78 6.44
C CYS A 83 -12.66 5.60 7.89
N GLU A 84 -12.61 4.36 8.38
CA GLU A 84 -13.01 3.98 9.73
C GLU A 84 -12.12 4.62 10.81
N SER A 85 -12.67 5.65 11.48
CA SER A 85 -11.95 6.39 12.52
C SER A 85 -11.56 5.53 13.74
N ASN A 86 -12.34 4.48 14.05
CA ASN A 86 -12.06 3.46 15.07
C ASN A 86 -10.81 2.64 14.74
N GLU A 87 -10.53 2.42 13.45
CA GLU A 87 -9.34 1.70 12.98
C GLU A 87 -8.12 2.63 12.84
N GLY A 88 -8.22 3.88 13.32
CA GLY A 88 -7.14 4.86 13.27
C GLY A 88 -6.95 5.54 11.92
N LEU A 89 -7.90 5.37 10.99
CA LEU A 89 -7.88 5.98 9.66
C LEU A 89 -8.47 7.39 9.67
N GLN A 90 -8.04 8.19 8.70
CA GLN A 90 -8.60 9.49 8.34
C GLN A 90 -8.62 9.65 6.82
N VAL A 91 -9.49 10.52 6.32
CA VAL A 91 -9.48 10.88 4.90
C VAL A 91 -8.22 11.69 4.61
N GLU A 92 -7.41 11.19 3.68
CA GLU A 92 -6.26 11.93 3.12
C GLU A 92 -6.70 12.73 1.91
N LYS A 93 -7.51 12.11 1.04
CA LYS A 93 -8.08 12.74 -0.15
C LYS A 93 -9.54 12.31 -0.30
N GLU A 94 -10.41 13.31 -0.42
CA GLU A 94 -11.83 13.11 -0.73
C GLU A 94 -12.01 12.47 -2.10
N GLY A 95 -12.96 11.54 -2.19
CA GLY A 95 -13.36 10.92 -3.45
C GLY A 95 -14.08 11.91 -4.37
N THR A 96 -13.97 11.68 -5.67
CA THR A 96 -14.69 12.40 -6.73
C THR A 96 -15.64 11.43 -7.45
N SER A 97 -16.37 11.89 -8.48
CA SER A 97 -17.19 10.98 -9.28
C SER A 97 -16.34 9.93 -10.03
N ASP A 98 -15.08 10.21 -10.32
CA ASP A 98 -14.17 9.33 -11.08
C ASP A 98 -13.04 8.72 -10.24
N THR A 99 -12.85 9.15 -8.99
CA THR A 99 -11.83 8.62 -8.08
C THR A 99 -12.39 8.25 -6.73
N ASP A 100 -11.85 7.18 -6.13
CA ASP A 100 -12.23 6.76 -4.79
C ASP A 100 -11.63 7.68 -3.72
N THR A 101 -12.23 7.67 -2.53
CA THR A 101 -11.66 8.26 -1.32
C THR A 101 -10.39 7.52 -0.93
N ILE A 102 -9.34 8.27 -0.61
CA ILE A 102 -8.07 7.72 -0.13
C ILE A 102 -8.00 7.92 1.38
N CYS A 103 -7.82 6.80 2.09
CA CYS A 103 -7.62 6.78 3.53
C CYS A 103 -6.14 6.66 3.89
N ALA A 104 -5.75 7.33 4.96
CA ALA A 104 -4.42 7.20 5.56
C ALA A 104 -4.52 7.09 7.08
N CYS A 105 -3.46 6.59 7.72
CA CYS A 105 -3.39 6.55 9.17
C CYS A 105 -3.28 7.96 9.76
N LYS A 106 -3.95 8.17 10.90
CA LYS A 106 -3.78 9.37 11.72
C LYS A 106 -2.32 9.53 12.14
N LYS A 107 -1.92 10.77 12.41
CA LYS A 107 -0.54 11.08 12.81
C LYS A 107 -0.09 10.23 14.02
N GLY A 108 1.07 9.60 13.89
CA GLY A 108 1.64 8.72 14.91
C GLY A 108 1.23 7.25 14.80
N LEU A 109 0.47 6.90 13.76
CA LEU A 109 0.11 5.52 13.44
C LEU A 109 0.58 5.13 12.03
N HIS A 110 0.82 3.83 11.84
CA HIS A 110 1.21 3.23 10.57
C HIS A 110 0.26 2.08 10.17
N CYS A 111 0.19 1.80 8.87
CA CYS A 111 -0.62 0.72 8.31
C CYS A 111 -0.08 -0.66 8.74
N THR A 112 -0.97 -1.56 9.15
CA THR A 112 -0.58 -2.95 9.48
C THR A 112 -0.41 -3.86 8.27
N SER A 113 -1.01 -3.49 7.13
CA SER A 113 -0.95 -4.23 5.87
C SER A 113 -0.95 -3.28 4.67
N LYS A 114 -0.68 -3.82 3.48
CA LYS A 114 -0.67 -3.05 2.23
C LYS A 114 -2.03 -2.43 1.89
N GLU A 115 -3.10 -3.09 2.30
CA GLU A 115 -4.48 -2.63 2.10
C GLU A 115 -4.87 -1.53 3.11
N CYS A 116 -4.00 -1.25 4.10
CA CYS A 116 -4.16 -0.22 5.12
C CYS A 116 -5.58 -0.12 5.72
N ARG A 117 -6.19 -1.26 6.03
CA ARG A 117 -7.53 -1.28 6.66
C ARG A 117 -7.50 -0.94 8.15
N ARG A 118 -6.33 -1.06 8.77
CA ARG A 118 -6.15 -0.83 10.20
C ARG A 118 -4.78 -0.25 10.49
N CYS A 119 -4.77 0.76 11.36
CA CYS A 119 -3.59 1.49 11.77
C CYS A 119 -3.23 1.15 13.22
N VAL A 120 -1.93 1.08 13.50
CA VAL A 120 -1.41 0.89 14.86
C VAL A 120 -0.39 1.96 15.19
N LEU A 121 -0.19 2.21 16.48
CA LEU A 121 0.75 3.22 16.93
C LEU A 121 2.17 2.90 16.45
N HIS A 122 2.93 3.92 16.09
CA HIS A 122 4.36 3.77 15.85
C HIS A 122 5.06 3.18 17.08
N THR A 123 6.00 2.27 16.85
CA THR A 123 6.84 1.72 17.90
C THR A 123 7.77 2.79 18.45
N SER A 124 7.80 2.94 19.78
CA SER A 124 8.77 3.77 20.48
C SER A 124 10.02 2.95 20.81
N CYS A 125 11.20 3.44 20.42
CA CYS A 125 12.47 2.85 20.80
C CYS A 125 12.74 3.18 22.27
N GLY A 126 12.73 2.16 23.12
CA GLY A 126 12.97 2.31 24.55
C GLY A 126 14.43 2.62 24.91
N PRO A 127 14.70 2.83 26.21
CA PRO A 127 16.05 3.11 26.69
C PRO A 127 17.06 2.04 26.24
N GLY A 128 18.25 2.48 25.83
CA GLY A 128 19.28 1.64 25.22
C GLY A 128 19.12 1.38 23.71
N PHE A 129 18.01 1.80 23.10
CA PHE A 129 17.77 1.74 21.66
C PHE A 129 17.53 3.14 21.10
N GLY A 130 18.01 3.38 19.88
CA GLY A 130 17.75 4.60 19.13
C GLY A 130 16.98 4.31 17.85
N VAL A 131 16.34 5.35 17.32
CA VAL A 131 15.63 5.29 16.05
C VAL A 131 16.62 5.23 14.89
N LYS A 132 16.65 4.09 14.21
CA LYS A 132 17.38 3.92 12.96
C LYS A 132 16.63 4.56 11.80
N GLN A 133 15.35 4.25 11.70
CA GLN A 133 14.42 4.75 10.69
C GLN A 133 13.14 5.21 11.37
N MET A 134 12.72 6.43 11.05
CA MET A 134 11.46 6.97 11.54
C MET A 134 10.28 6.32 10.82
N ALA A 135 9.21 6.07 11.56
CA ALA A 135 7.95 5.60 10.99
C ALA A 135 7.36 6.59 9.97
N THR A 136 6.66 6.03 8.99
CA THR A 136 5.82 6.73 8.02
C THR A 136 4.35 6.31 8.22
N GLY A 137 3.43 6.82 7.41
CA GLY A 137 2.04 6.34 7.44
C GLY A 137 1.89 4.85 7.10
N THR A 138 2.89 4.23 6.46
CA THR A 138 2.87 2.84 6.01
C THR A 138 3.88 1.94 6.70
N ASP A 139 4.96 2.51 7.22
CA ASP A 139 6.10 1.78 7.77
C ASP A 139 6.30 2.15 9.24
N ASP A 140 6.61 1.17 10.08
CA ASP A 140 6.86 1.40 11.50
C ASP A 140 8.27 1.99 11.75
N THR A 141 8.48 2.47 12.98
CA THR A 141 9.78 2.89 13.48
C THR A 141 10.69 1.68 13.59
N VAL A 142 11.89 1.78 13.03
CA VAL A 142 12.91 0.74 13.19
C VAL A 142 13.88 1.17 14.29
N CYS A 143 13.96 0.36 15.34
CA CYS A 143 14.87 0.58 16.47
C CYS A 143 16.15 -0.23 16.32
N GLU A 144 17.28 0.34 16.75
CA GLU A 144 18.56 -0.34 16.83
C GLU A 144 19.24 -0.11 18.18
N PRO A 145 19.99 -1.09 18.71
CA PRO A 145 20.71 -0.92 19.97
C PRO A 145 21.79 0.16 19.83
N CYS A 146 21.96 0.97 20.88
CA CYS A 146 22.97 2.02 20.85
C CYS A 146 24.38 1.44 20.82
N PRO A 147 25.24 1.86 19.87
CA PRO A 147 26.62 1.39 19.79
C PRO A 147 27.44 1.92 20.98
N ALA A 148 28.59 1.29 21.23
CA ALA A 148 29.49 1.70 22.30
C ALA A 148 29.88 3.19 22.19
N GLY A 149 29.76 3.91 23.31
CA GLY A 149 29.98 5.37 23.35
C GLY A 149 28.73 6.21 23.05
N PHE A 150 27.57 5.57 22.84
CA PHE A 150 26.28 6.23 22.69
C PHE A 150 25.25 5.70 23.71
N PHE A 151 24.19 6.48 23.94
CA PHE A 151 23.07 6.13 24.81
C PHE A 151 21.75 6.70 24.31
N SER A 152 20.66 6.12 24.80
CA SER A 152 19.29 6.64 24.72
C SER A 152 18.66 6.39 26.09
N ASN A 153 18.14 7.42 26.75
CA ASN A 153 17.61 7.32 28.11
C ASN A 153 16.08 7.25 28.16
N GLU A 154 15.41 7.67 27.09
CA GLU A 154 13.97 7.82 27.03
C GLU A 154 13.38 6.97 25.91
N SER A 155 12.09 6.64 26.03
CA SER A 155 11.35 6.00 24.95
C SER A 155 10.92 7.03 23.91
N SER A 156 11.40 6.90 22.67
CA SER A 156 11.10 7.87 21.61
C SER A 156 10.81 7.21 20.26
N THR A 157 9.95 7.83 19.46
CA THR A 157 9.64 7.42 18.08
C THR A 157 10.49 8.16 17.04
N PHE A 158 11.33 9.11 17.46
CA PHE A 158 12.16 9.91 16.55
C PHE A 158 13.62 10.11 17.00
N GLU A 159 13.95 9.93 18.29
CA GLU A 159 15.30 10.18 18.79
C GLU A 159 16.28 9.06 18.45
N LYS A 160 17.45 9.46 17.97
CA LYS A 160 18.58 8.55 17.73
C LYS A 160 19.44 8.44 18.99
N CYS A 161 20.37 7.48 19.01
CA CYS A 161 21.33 7.41 20.09
C CYS A 161 22.23 8.66 20.12
N HIS A 162 22.43 9.20 21.33
CA HIS A 162 23.28 10.36 21.59
C HIS A 162 24.66 9.94 22.08
N PRO A 163 25.75 10.62 21.72
CA PRO A 163 27.08 10.29 22.23
C PRO A 163 27.17 10.57 23.73
N TRP A 164 27.92 9.74 24.47
CA TRP A 164 28.24 10.05 25.87
C TRP A 164 29.01 11.36 25.98
N THR A 165 28.63 12.18 26.95
CA THR A 165 29.40 13.37 27.30
C THR A 165 30.78 12.93 27.80
N ARG A 166 31.82 13.24 27.03
CA ARG A 166 33.20 13.08 27.48
C ARG A 166 33.54 14.28 28.35
N PHE A 167 33.66 14.07 29.65
CA PHE A 167 34.40 15.03 30.47
C PHE A 167 35.87 14.85 30.12
N ALA A 168 36.55 15.94 29.75
CA ALA A 168 38.00 15.94 29.76
C ALA A 168 38.41 15.55 31.18
N ALA A 169 39.17 14.47 31.31
CA ALA A 169 39.86 14.22 32.56
C ALA A 169 40.67 15.50 32.85
N PRO A 170 40.53 16.11 34.04
CA PRO A 170 41.45 17.18 34.40
C PRO A 170 42.85 16.62 34.23
N ASP A 171 43.68 17.33 33.46
CA ASP A 171 45.04 16.92 33.14
C ASP A 171 45.70 16.38 34.40
N ALA A 172 46.19 15.15 34.33
CA ALA A 172 47.00 14.57 35.37
C ALA A 172 48.25 15.45 35.52
N SER A 173 48.21 16.39 36.47
CA SER A 173 49.38 17.13 36.89
C SER A 173 50.42 16.12 37.39
N PRO A 174 51.66 16.16 36.90
CA PRO A 174 52.66 15.17 37.24
C PRO A 174 53.30 15.57 38.56
N THR A 175 52.67 15.30 39.70
CA THR A 175 53.39 15.05 40.95
C THR A 175 52.48 14.27 41.89
N GLY A 176 52.97 13.08 42.25
CA GLY A 176 52.18 12.00 42.80
C GLY A 176 51.60 12.27 44.19
N HIS A 177 50.62 11.44 44.55
CA HIS A 177 50.42 10.82 45.86
C HIS A 177 49.61 9.51 45.62
N SER A 178 49.94 8.48 46.41
CA SER A 178 49.55 7.06 46.27
C SER A 178 48.03 6.78 46.18
N PRO A 179 47.59 5.71 45.47
CA PRO A 179 46.17 5.42 45.30
C PRO A 179 45.59 4.76 46.55
N ARG A 180 44.61 5.41 47.20
CA ARG A 180 43.65 4.73 48.06
C ARG A 180 42.27 4.86 47.45
N ASP A 181 41.72 3.71 47.06
CA ASP A 181 40.31 3.40 46.89
C ASP A 181 39.43 4.43 46.18
N GLY A 182 39.59 4.54 44.86
CA GLY A 182 38.61 5.15 43.98
C GLY A 182 37.52 4.15 43.59
N ARG A 183 36.54 3.87 44.47
CA ARG A 183 35.23 3.37 44.02
C ARG A 183 34.51 4.51 43.30
N PRO A 184 34.11 4.35 42.03
CA PRO A 184 33.15 5.27 41.43
C PRO A 184 31.80 5.03 42.09
N HIS A 185 31.26 6.04 42.77
CA HIS A 185 29.88 6.06 43.23
C HIS A 185 28.93 6.19 42.02
N HIS A 186 28.72 5.10 41.28
CA HIS A 186 27.43 4.88 40.63
C HIS A 186 26.58 4.03 41.57
N ARG A 187 25.79 4.71 42.41
CA ARG A 187 24.63 4.08 43.05
C ARG A 187 23.63 3.73 41.92
N LEU A 188 23.78 2.55 41.31
CA LEU A 188 22.64 1.86 40.72
C LEU A 188 21.72 1.43 41.88
N ARG A 189 20.76 2.27 42.21
CA ARG A 189 19.49 1.79 42.78
C ARG A 189 18.48 1.74 41.65
N ALA A 190 18.51 0.65 40.91
CA ALA A 190 17.37 0.17 40.15
C ALA A 190 17.38 -1.36 40.29
N LEU A 191 16.79 -1.83 41.39
CA LEU A 191 16.29 -3.20 41.48
C LEU A 191 15.15 -3.30 40.47
N VAL A 192 15.46 -3.72 39.24
CA VAL A 192 14.48 -4.29 38.34
C VAL A 192 14.73 -5.79 38.37
N PHE A 193 14.03 -6.46 39.28
CA PHE A 193 13.84 -7.89 39.21
C PHE A 193 13.03 -8.21 37.95
N LEU A 194 13.70 -8.68 36.90
CA LEU A 194 13.05 -9.46 35.86
C LEU A 194 13.42 -10.92 36.08
N HIS A 195 12.50 -11.62 36.74
CA HIS A 195 12.46 -13.08 36.77
C HIS A 195 12.48 -13.60 35.32
N GLN A 196 13.52 -14.36 34.96
CA GLN A 196 13.38 -15.40 33.94
C GLN A 196 13.32 -16.75 34.63
N LYS A 197 12.13 -17.34 34.54
CA LYS A 197 11.79 -18.69 34.94
C LYS A 197 12.45 -19.65 33.94
N GLY A 198 13.55 -20.27 34.33
CA GLY A 198 14.20 -21.36 33.62
C GLY A 198 14.00 -22.66 34.38
N ASP A 199 13.01 -23.44 33.97
CA ASP A 199 12.80 -24.83 34.36
C ASP A 199 13.89 -25.70 33.74
N GLN A 200 14.66 -26.42 34.57
CA GLN A 200 15.38 -27.63 34.17
C GLN A 200 15.39 -28.62 35.33
N GLY A 201 14.56 -29.65 35.21
CA GLY A 201 14.80 -30.91 35.91
C GLY A 201 16.06 -31.59 35.37
N THR A 202 16.91 -32.10 36.26
CA THR A 202 17.42 -33.49 36.27
C THR A 202 18.54 -33.66 37.30
N ARG A 203 18.51 -34.84 37.93
CA ARG A 203 19.59 -35.60 38.59
C ARG A 203 19.89 -35.31 40.07
N GLY A 204 19.39 -36.24 40.88
CA GLY A 204 19.72 -36.55 42.27
C GLY A 204 18.82 -37.67 42.71
#